data_AF-A0A6V7WJ43-F1
#
_entry.id   AF-A0A6V7WJ43-F1
#
_cell.length_a   1.000
_cell.length_b   1.000
_cell.length_c   1.000
_cell.angle_alpha   90.00
_cell.angle_beta   90.00
_cell.angle_gamma   90.00
#
_symmetry.space_group_name_H-M   'P 1'
#
loop_
_entity.id
_entity.type
_entity.pdbx_description
1 polymer ?
#
loop_
_entity_poly.entity_id
_entity_poly.type
_entity_poly.pdbx_seq_one_letter_code
_entity_poly.pdbx_strand_id
1 'polypeptide(L)'
;MFLTEISAYSIISICGYKMVRYVNLNTNFDANLKRLNKQLTKVLILLAVLPFINQAGGLFIMIFSQTNNNTTNIIRILIFISYHFIPVFNPIICILTNTPYRNALFNRSQVNPQ
;
A
#
# COMPACT_ATOMS: atom_id res chain seq x y z
N MET A 1 -16.38 10.36 11.25
CA MET A 1 -15.89 9.49 10.17
C MET A 1 -14.87 10.19 9.27
N PHE A 2 -15.20 11.33 8.64
CA PHE A 2 -14.21 12.09 7.85
C PHE A 2 -12.99 12.56 8.67
N LEU A 3 -13.19 13.09 9.88
CA LEU A 3 -12.10 13.58 10.72
C LEU A 3 -11.14 12.47 11.16
N THR A 4 -11.66 11.27 11.43
CA THR A 4 -10.89 10.09 11.83
C THR A 4 -10.05 9.52 10.68
N GLU A 5 -10.52 9.64 9.44
CA GLU A 5 -9.76 9.23 8.27
C GLU A 5 -8.64 10.21 7.95
N ILE A 6 -8.94 11.52 7.98
CA ILE A 6 -7.94 12.57 7.75
C ILE A 6 -6.81 12.51 8.80
N SER A 7 -7.15 12.26 10.07
CA SER A 7 -6.13 12.12 11.11
C SER A 7 -5.28 10.87 10.91
N ALA A 8 -5.87 9.74 10.54
CA ALA A 8 -5.14 8.51 10.23
C ALA A 8 -4.16 8.71 9.05
N TYR A 9 -4.60 9.32 7.95
CA TYR A 9 -3.74 9.57 6.78
C TYR A 9 -2.63 10.59 7.06
N SER A 10 -2.91 11.60 7.87
CA SER A 10 -1.89 12.55 8.36
C SER A 10 -0.82 11.85 9.19
N ILE A 11 -1.23 10.98 10.13
CA ILE A 11 -0.30 10.21 10.96
C ILE A 11 0.56 9.29 10.09
N ILE A 12 -0.05 8.54 9.17
CA ILE A 12 0.66 7.62 8.27
C ILE A 12 1.69 8.39 7.41
N SER A 13 1.32 9.56 6.91
CA SER A 13 2.23 10.40 6.11
C SER A 13 3.42 10.90 6.94
N ILE A 14 3.18 11.35 8.17
CA ILE A 14 4.24 11.78 9.10
C ILE A 14 5.17 10.60 9.45
N CYS A 15 4.60 9.44 9.74
CA CYS A 15 5.35 8.21 10.02
C CYS A 15 6.21 7.80 8.82
N GLY A 16 5.64 7.76 7.62
CA GLY A 16 6.36 7.44 6.38
C GLY A 16 7.52 8.39 6.12
N TYR A 17 7.31 9.69 6.28
CA TYR A 17 8.36 10.70 6.16
C TYR A 17 9.50 10.48 7.17
N LYS A 18 9.15 10.27 8.46
CA LYS A 18 10.14 9.99 9.50
C LYS A 18 10.93 8.71 9.24
N MET A 19 10.28 7.64 8.78
CA MET A 19 10.94 6.38 8.43
C MET A 19 11.93 6.55 7.27
N VAL A 20 11.52 7.22 6.18
CA VAL A 20 12.41 7.50 5.04
C VAL A 20 13.62 8.32 5.48
N ARG A 21 13.39 9.37 6.27
CA ARG A 21 14.45 10.24 6.79
C ARG A 21 15.41 9.44 7.69
N TYR A 22 14.87 8.63 8.61
CA TYR A 22 15.67 7.81 9.52
C TYR A 22 16.55 6.81 8.77
N VAL A 23 15.98 6.04 7.84
CA VAL A 23 16.74 5.03 7.08
C VAL A 23 17.82 5.66 6.19
N ASN A 24 17.59 6.87 5.67
CA ASN A 24 18.59 7.55 4.85
C ASN A 24 19.73 8.17 5.68
N LEU A 25 19.40 8.82 6.80
CA LEU A 25 20.35 9.54 7.65
C LEU A 25 21.12 8.64 8.63
N ASN A 26 20.59 7.48 8.99
CA ASN A 26 21.28 6.60 9.93
C ASN A 26 22.52 5.98 9.26
N THR A 27 23.68 6.31 9.81
CA THR A 27 25.01 5.84 9.36
C THR A 27 25.44 4.55 10.04
N ASN A 28 24.77 4.16 11.14
CA ASN A 28 25.10 2.96 11.92
C ASN A 28 24.63 1.64 11.28
N PHE A 29 23.93 1.70 10.14
CA PHE A 29 23.50 0.49 9.44
C PHE A 29 24.60 -0.02 8.51
N ASP A 30 24.86 -1.33 8.57
CA ASP A 30 25.58 -2.00 7.49
C ASP A 30 24.79 -1.87 6.17
N ALA A 31 25.50 -2.03 5.05
CA ALA A 31 24.91 -1.82 3.72
C ALA A 31 23.70 -2.72 3.46
N ASN A 32 23.69 -3.93 4.04
CA ASN A 32 22.62 -4.90 3.83
C ASN A 32 21.38 -4.55 4.66
N LEU A 33 21.53 -4.24 5.95
CA LEU A 33 20.43 -3.77 6.78
C LEU A 33 19.83 -2.45 6.28
N LYS A 34 20.67 -1.52 5.79
CA LYS A 34 20.17 -0.28 5.17
C LYS A 34 19.31 -0.57 3.95
N ARG A 35 19.72 -1.52 3.10
CA ARG A 35 18.94 -1.95 1.92
C ARG A 35 17.60 -2.58 2.34
N LEU A 36 17.61 -3.49 3.32
CA LEU A 36 16.41 -4.15 3.82
C LEU A 36 15.43 -3.14 4.42
N ASN A 37 15.91 -2.21 5.25
CA ASN A 37 15.08 -1.16 5.84
C ASN A 37 14.48 -0.21 4.79
N LYS A 38 15.21 0.10 3.71
CA LYS A 38 14.66 0.87 2.58
C LYS A 38 13.54 0.11 1.86
N GLN A 39 13.71 -1.18 1.62
CA GLN A 39 12.69 -2.02 1.00
C GLN A 39 11.44 -2.10 1.87
N LEU A 40 11.61 -2.36 3.17
CA LEU A 40 10.50 -2.40 4.13
C LEU A 40 9.75 -1.08 4.19
N THR A 41 10.47 0.05 4.28
CA THR A 41 9.86 1.38 4.28
C THR A 41 9.05 1.63 3.01
N LYS A 42 9.59 1.24 1.85
CA LYS A 42 8.88 1.35 0.56
C LYS A 42 7.62 0.50 0.52
N VAL A 43 7.68 -0.74 1.02
CA VAL A 43 6.52 -1.64 1.12
C VAL A 43 5.42 -1.03 1.99
N LEU A 44 5.78 -0.53 3.17
CA LEU A 44 4.82 0.07 4.10
C LEU A 44 4.14 1.31 3.53
N ILE A 45 4.89 2.17 2.84
CA ILE A 45 4.31 3.34 2.16
C ILE A 45 3.36 2.91 1.04
N LEU A 46 3.74 1.93 0.22
CA LEU A 46 2.89 1.43 -0.87
C LEU A 46 1.60 0.78 -0.33
N LEU A 47 1.69 -0.02 0.73
CA LEU A 47 0.54 -0.62 1.42
C LEU A 47 -0.40 0.42 2.01
N ALA A 48 0.12 1.57 2.45
CA ALA A 48 -0.69 2.67 2.96
C ALA A 48 -1.37 3.50 1.87
N VAL A 49 -0.73 3.68 0.71
CA VAL A 49 -1.25 4.49 -0.40
C VAL A 49 -2.41 3.80 -1.13
N LEU A 50 -2.39 2.47 -1.25
CA LEU A 50 -3.47 1.70 -1.88
C LEU A 50 -4.86 1.93 -1.27
N PRO A 51 -5.08 1.74 0.04
CA PRO A 51 -6.39 1.96 0.66
C PRO A 51 -6.80 3.43 0.55
N PHE A 52 -5.84 4.37 0.61
CA PHE A 52 -6.10 5.79 0.38
C PHE A 52 -6.68 6.06 -1.01
N ILE A 53 -6.06 5.54 -2.06
CA ILE A 53 -6.54 5.71 -3.45
C ILE A 53 -7.93 5.08 -3.60
N ASN A 54 -8.12 3.86 -3.08
CA ASN A 54 -9.40 3.17 -3.20
C ASN A 54 -10.53 3.91 -2.48
N GLN A 55 -10.25 4.46 -1.29
CA GLN A 55 -11.23 5.20 -0.51
C GLN A 55 -11.53 6.58 -1.11
N ALA A 56 -10.51 7.32 -1.54
CA ALA A 56 -10.67 8.60 -2.23
C ALA A 56 -11.45 8.42 -3.55
N GLY A 57 -11.14 7.38 -4.33
CA GLY A 57 -11.86 7.03 -5.55
C GLY A 57 -13.32 6.69 -5.28
N GLY A 58 -13.61 5.89 -4.24
CA GLY A 58 -14.97 5.59 -3.82
C GLY A 58 -15.79 6.83 -3.44
N LEU A 59 -15.20 7.75 -2.66
CA LEU A 59 -15.84 9.01 -2.28
C LEU A 59 -16.10 9.92 -3.49
N PHE A 60 -15.12 10.07 -4.39
CA PHE A 60 -15.27 10.88 -5.61
C PHE A 60 -16.43 10.38 -6.46
N ILE A 61 -16.50 9.08 -6.69
CA ILE A 61 -17.56 8.47 -7.48
C ILE A 61 -18.92 8.59 -6.77
N MET A 62 -18.97 8.46 -5.45
CA MET A 62 -20.21 8.59 -4.67
C MET A 62 -20.81 10.00 -4.78
N ILE A 63 -19.98 11.04 -4.67
CA ILE A 63 -20.40 12.44 -4.83
C ILE A 63 -20.93 12.68 -6.24
N PHE A 64 -20.24 12.19 -7.27
CA PHE A 64 -20.65 12.34 -8.67
C PHE A 64 -21.89 11.52 -9.04
N SER A 65 -22.11 10.39 -8.38
CA SER A 65 -23.30 9.56 -8.58
C SER A 65 -24.56 10.15 -7.98
N GLN A 66 -24.43 10.97 -6.91
CA GLN A 66 -25.58 11.62 -6.27
C GLN A 66 -26.32 12.58 -7.20
N THR A 67 -25.65 13.04 -8.26
CA THR A 67 -26.22 13.83 -9.36
C THR A 67 -26.98 13.02 -10.42
N ASN A 68 -26.92 11.67 -10.42
CA ASN A 68 -27.50 10.84 -11.47
C ASN A 68 -28.15 9.56 -10.89
N ASN A 69 -29.48 9.57 -10.73
CA ASN A 69 -30.21 8.58 -9.93
C ASN A 69 -30.07 7.11 -10.43
N ASN A 70 -30.04 6.85 -11.74
CA ASN A 70 -30.06 5.47 -12.27
C ASN A 70 -28.70 4.74 -12.27
N THR A 71 -27.57 5.45 -12.25
CA THR A 71 -26.22 4.82 -12.26
C THR A 71 -25.72 4.42 -10.88
N THR A 72 -26.42 4.86 -9.82
CA THR A 72 -26.00 4.75 -8.42
C THR A 72 -25.79 3.31 -7.93
N ASN A 73 -26.63 2.36 -8.36
CA ASN A 73 -26.53 0.98 -7.89
C ASN A 73 -25.34 0.23 -8.50
N ILE A 74 -25.10 0.38 -9.80
CA ILE A 74 -23.97 -0.25 -10.50
C ILE A 74 -22.64 0.29 -9.94
N ILE A 75 -22.58 1.60 -9.72
CA ILE A 75 -21.43 2.28 -9.13
C ILE A 75 -21.12 1.76 -7.73
N ARG A 76 -22.13 1.58 -6.86
CA ARG A 76 -21.94 1.05 -5.51
C ARG A 76 -21.40 -0.38 -5.52
N ILE A 77 -21.88 -1.22 -6.42
CA ILE A 77 -21.37 -2.59 -6.59
C ILE A 77 -19.91 -2.59 -7.02
N LEU A 78 -19.53 -1.74 -7.99
CA LEU A 78 -18.14 -1.62 -8.44
C LEU A 78 -17.21 -1.17 -7.30
N ILE A 79 -17.62 -0.17 -6.51
CA ILE A 79 -16.86 0.29 -5.34
C ILE A 79 -16.68 -0.84 -4.31
N PHE A 80 -17.75 -1.58 -4.03
CA PHE A 80 -17.73 -2.70 -3.08
C PHE A 80 -16.75 -3.81 -3.51
N ILE A 81 -16.76 -4.16 -4.80
CA ILE A 81 -15.83 -5.11 -5.39
C ILE A 81 -14.39 -4.61 -5.26
N SER A 82 -14.11 -3.34 -5.55
CA SER A 82 -12.77 -2.76 -5.42
C SER A 82 -12.21 -2.84 -4.00
N TYR A 83 -13.05 -2.63 -2.97
CA TYR A 83 -12.63 -2.82 -1.57
C TYR A 83 -12.21 -4.26 -1.25
N HIS A 84 -12.85 -5.27 -1.86
CA HIS A 84 -12.49 -6.67 -1.67
C HIS A 84 -11.16 -7.06 -2.32
N PHE A 85 -10.64 -6.25 -3.23
CA PHE A 85 -9.31 -6.47 -3.82
C PHE A 85 -8.15 -5.93 -2.96
N ILE A 86 -8.39 -5.08 -1.96
CA ILE A 86 -7.31 -4.56 -1.09
C ILE A 86 -6.52 -5.70 -0.42
N PRO A 87 -7.14 -6.71 0.21
CA PRO A 87 -6.41 -7.85 0.79
C PRO A 87 -5.60 -8.64 -0.23
N VAL A 88 -5.99 -8.63 -1.51
CA VAL A 88 -5.26 -9.29 -2.61
C VAL A 88 -4.05 -8.47 -3.05
N PHE A 89 -4.18 -7.14 -3.11
CA PHE A 89 -3.06 -6.27 -3.49
C PHE A 89 -1.94 -6.24 -2.44
N ASN A 90 -2.27 -6.39 -1.15
CA ASN A 90 -1.28 -6.39 -0.08
C ASN A 90 -0.13 -7.41 -0.28
N PRO A 91 -0.39 -8.72 -0.48
CA PRO A 91 0.66 -9.70 -0.76
C PRO A 91 1.32 -9.47 -2.11
N ILE A 92 0.59 -9.00 -3.14
CA ILE A 92 1.18 -8.70 -4.46
C ILE A 92 2.25 -7.61 -4.34
N ILE A 93 1.94 -6.49 -3.67
CA ILE A 93 2.91 -5.42 -3.44
C ILE A 93 4.10 -5.92 -2.65
N CYS A 94 3.86 -6.74 -1.62
CA CYS A 94 4.91 -7.32 -0.81
C CYS A 94 5.86 -8.18 -1.66
N ILE A 95 5.32 -9.06 -2.50
CA ILE A 95 6.10 -9.93 -3.39
C ILE A 95 6.87 -9.10 -4.43
N LEU A 96 6.25 -8.11 -5.07
CA LEU A 96 6.88 -7.33 -6.13
C LEU A 96 7.99 -6.40 -5.61
N THR A 97 7.81 -5.87 -4.40
CA THR A 97 8.72 -4.87 -3.81
C THR A 97 9.84 -5.52 -2.99
N ASN A 98 9.58 -6.67 -2.36
CA ASN A 98 10.56 -7.36 -1.53
C ASN A 98 11.30 -8.44 -2.33
N THR A 99 12.59 -8.19 -2.60
CA THR A 99 13.43 -9.07 -3.43
C THR A 99 13.47 -10.53 -2.96
N PRO A 100 13.68 -10.87 -1.68
CA PRO A 100 13.63 -12.25 -1.21
C PRO A 100 12.29 -12.95 -1.50
N TYR A 101 11.15 -12.29 -1.29
CA TYR A 101 9.84 -12.88 -1.60
C TYR A 101 9.66 -13.10 -3.10
N ARG A 102 10.07 -12.13 -3.92
CA ARG A 102 10.08 -12.28 -5.38
C ARG A 102 10.92 -13.48 -5.82
N ASN A 103 12.13 -13.60 -5.28
CA ASN A 103 13.05 -14.68 -5.64
C ASN A 103 12.52 -16.04 -5.17
N ALA A 104 11.94 -16.13 -3.97
CA ALA A 104 11.33 -17.37 -3.49
C ALA A 104 10.16 -17.84 -4.36
N LEU A 105 9.36 -16.90 -4.88
CA LEU A 105 8.18 -17.23 -5.69
C LEU A 105 8.53 -17.53 -7.16
N PHE A 106 9.44 -16.74 -7.75
CA PHE A 106 9.72 -16.79 -9.20
C PHE A 106 11.04 -17.50 -9.56
N ASN A 107 12.02 -17.59 -8.65
CA ASN A 107 13.32 -18.23 -8.91
C ASN A 107 13.45 -19.61 -8.22
N ARG A 108 12.36 -20.38 -8.18
CA ARG A 108 12.30 -21.71 -7.55
C ARG A 108 13.38 -22.70 -8.01
N SER A 109 14.06 -22.47 -9.15
CA SER A 109 15.09 -23.36 -9.70
C SER A 109 16.51 -23.18 -9.14
N GLN A 110 16.76 -22.29 -8.17
CA GLN A 110 18.11 -22.10 -7.58
C GLN A 110 18.20 -22.26 -6.06
N VAL A 111 17.12 -22.71 -5.41
CA VAL A 111 17.17 -23.03 -3.97
C VAL A 111 17.83 -24.42 -3.83
N ASN A 112 19.17 -24.45 -3.88
CA ASN A 112 19.92 -25.58 -3.35
C ASN A 112 19.71 -25.59 -1.83
N PRO A 113 19.09 -26.63 -1.25
CA PRO A 113 19.18 -26.82 0.19
C PRO A 113 20.65 -26.96 0.56
N GLN A 114 21.08 -26.16 1.54
CA GLN A 114 22.42 -26.20 2.13
C GLN A 114 22.71 -27.56 2.75
#